data_AF-A0A0F8WU10-F1
#
_entry.id   AF-A0A0F8WU10-F1
#
_cell.length_a   1.000
_cell.length_b   1.000
_cell.length_c   1.000
_cell.angle_alpha   90.00
_cell.angle_beta   90.00
_cell.angle_gamma   90.00
#
_symmetry.space_group_name_H-M   'P 1'
#
loop_
_entity.id
_entity.type
_entity.pdbx_description
1 polymer ?
#
loop_
_entity_poly.entity_id
_entity_poly.type
_entity_poly.pdbx_seq_one_letter_code
_entity_poly.pdbx_strand_id
1 'polypeptide(L)'
;MARFKSNSLYLKDDQRIVFGNSDDSSLYFDGIGLRLDTVISGVDPTQAYHLATKNYVDTQLSTQDDHNELNNIQGGTTNDYYHLTLVQHTDLTSSGTTTLHNHDNRYYTETELDAGQLDNRYYTETEVDAAFVTFSGTIDHNTIVNTHNLTTDIDHDLLTNFASNEHFTEASIDHGNITGLGDDDHTQYVPADGSRGFTATVSGVDPTQDYHLTTKGYVDSVSVDKVQSDRIALSINDTDKDVTFGTAFADTDYTISVILSTTDNVTPSIYSMVITNKATTGFTAVFSGDIIATGYTLEWLVRHD
;
A
#
# COMPACT_ATOMS: atom_id res chain seq x y z
N MET A 1 -7.33 -70.06 99.36
CA MET A 1 -7.63 -71.49 99.14
C MET A 1 -9.13 -71.67 99.11
N ALA A 2 -9.64 -72.23 98.01
CA ALA A 2 -11.04 -72.58 97.87
C ALA A 2 -11.39 -73.67 98.90
N ARG A 3 -12.62 -73.64 99.44
CA ARG A 3 -13.07 -74.60 100.48
C ARG A 3 -14.30 -75.36 99.99
N PHE A 4 -14.33 -76.67 100.19
CA PHE A 4 -15.53 -77.48 99.99
C PHE A 4 -16.33 -77.50 101.30
N LYS A 5 -17.63 -77.20 101.22
CA LYS A 5 -18.57 -77.32 102.34
C LYS A 5 -19.90 -77.85 101.83
N SER A 6 -20.38 -78.94 102.42
CA SER A 6 -21.68 -79.55 102.11
C SER A 6 -21.89 -79.79 100.61
N ASN A 7 -20.89 -80.39 99.96
CA ASN A 7 -20.86 -80.70 98.52
C ASN A 7 -20.80 -79.48 97.58
N SER A 8 -20.60 -78.27 98.10
CA SER A 8 -20.42 -77.05 97.30
C SER A 8 -19.00 -76.47 97.45
N LEU A 9 -18.46 -75.93 96.37
CA LEU A 9 -17.19 -75.20 96.36
C LEU A 9 -17.45 -73.72 96.64
N TYR A 10 -16.78 -73.17 97.67
CA TYR A 10 -16.84 -71.74 98.01
C TYR A 10 -15.53 -71.06 97.65
N LEU A 11 -15.65 -70.01 96.85
CA LEU A 11 -14.59 -69.10 96.44
C LEU A 11 -14.71 -67.80 97.26
N LYS A 12 -13.57 -67.15 97.54
CA LYS A 12 -13.53 -65.77 98.04
C LYS A 12 -13.52 -64.80 96.86
N ASP A 13 -13.73 -63.51 97.13
CA ASP A 13 -13.51 -62.44 96.14
C ASP A 13 -12.11 -62.60 95.52
N ASP A 14 -12.01 -62.32 94.22
CA ASP A 14 -10.82 -62.53 93.36
C ASP A 14 -10.36 -63.99 93.15
N GLN A 15 -11.13 -64.98 93.59
CA GLN A 15 -10.88 -66.39 93.26
C GLN A 15 -11.72 -66.85 92.07
N ARG A 16 -11.07 -67.54 91.13
CA ARG A 16 -11.69 -68.12 89.93
C ARG A 16 -11.53 -69.63 89.89
N ILE A 17 -12.51 -70.32 89.31
CA ILE A 17 -12.36 -71.72 88.88
C ILE A 17 -11.80 -71.68 87.48
N VAL A 18 -10.62 -72.25 87.27
CA VAL A 18 -9.96 -72.34 85.96
C VAL A 18 -10.12 -73.75 85.42
N PHE A 19 -10.51 -73.84 84.15
CA PHE A 19 -10.53 -75.08 83.38
C PHE A 19 -9.42 -75.02 82.32
N GLY A 20 -8.69 -76.11 82.15
CA GLY A 20 -7.52 -76.18 81.26
C GLY A 20 -6.19 -75.94 82.00
N ASN A 21 -5.09 -75.89 81.25
CA ASN A 21 -3.74 -75.78 81.79
C ASN A 21 -3.07 -74.41 81.53
N SER A 22 -3.75 -73.51 80.81
CA SER A 22 -3.22 -72.19 80.41
C SER A 22 -4.23 -71.04 80.61
N ASP A 23 -5.11 -71.14 81.62
CA ASP A 23 -6.23 -70.20 81.85
C ASP A 23 -7.25 -70.14 80.69
N ASP A 24 -7.45 -71.26 79.99
CA ASP A 24 -8.26 -71.31 78.76
C ASP A 24 -9.73 -70.92 78.98
N SER A 25 -10.30 -71.19 80.16
CA SER A 25 -11.65 -70.77 80.54
C SER A 25 -11.78 -70.66 82.04
N SER A 26 -12.44 -69.61 82.54
CA SER A 26 -12.61 -69.42 83.97
C SER A 26 -14.03 -69.00 84.36
N LEU A 27 -14.46 -69.38 85.57
CA LEU A 27 -15.72 -69.00 86.20
C LEU A 27 -15.43 -68.30 87.54
N TYR A 28 -15.88 -67.06 87.69
CA TYR A 28 -15.60 -66.25 88.88
C TYR A 28 -16.70 -65.24 89.17
N PHE A 29 -16.68 -64.68 90.38
CA PHE A 29 -17.53 -63.58 90.78
C PHE A 29 -16.66 -62.33 90.91
N ASP A 30 -17.04 -61.23 90.24
CA ASP A 30 -16.26 -59.98 90.20
C ASP A 30 -16.70 -58.96 91.27
N GLY A 31 -17.58 -59.36 92.19
CA GLY A 31 -18.19 -58.49 93.19
C GLY A 31 -19.57 -57.95 92.79
N ILE A 32 -19.93 -58.00 91.51
CA ILE A 32 -21.20 -57.50 90.97
C ILE A 32 -22.01 -58.64 90.32
N GLY A 33 -21.35 -59.59 89.66
CA GLY A 33 -22.00 -60.70 88.98
C GLY A 33 -21.09 -61.89 88.71
N LEU A 34 -21.71 -62.98 88.27
CA LEU A 34 -21.00 -64.18 87.79
C LEU A 34 -20.44 -63.93 86.39
N ARG A 35 -19.17 -64.27 86.18
CA ARG A 35 -18.43 -64.06 84.93
C ARG A 35 -17.86 -65.36 84.38
N LEU A 36 -17.82 -65.45 83.07
CA LEU A 36 -17.13 -66.47 82.29
C LEU A 36 -16.21 -65.75 81.29
N ASP A 37 -14.96 -66.19 81.17
CA ASP A 37 -13.98 -65.55 80.26
C ASP A 37 -14.02 -66.12 78.83
N THR A 38 -14.88 -67.11 78.58
CA THR A 38 -15.06 -67.71 77.26
C THR A 38 -16.52 -67.80 76.85
N VAL A 39 -16.73 -67.96 75.54
CA VAL A 39 -18.07 -68.16 74.97
C VAL A 39 -18.69 -69.45 75.49
N ILE A 40 -19.98 -69.40 75.77
CA ILE A 40 -20.78 -70.56 76.18
C ILE A 40 -21.62 -71.06 74.99
N SER A 41 -21.55 -72.35 74.72
CA SER A 41 -22.45 -73.02 73.76
C SER A 41 -23.74 -73.42 74.46
N GLY A 42 -24.88 -73.26 73.78
CA GLY A 42 -26.19 -73.57 74.34
C GLY A 42 -27.26 -73.80 73.28
N VAL A 43 -28.49 -74.05 73.72
CA VAL A 43 -29.69 -74.17 72.87
C VAL A 43 -30.47 -72.85 72.88
N ASP A 44 -31.22 -72.59 71.80
CA ASP A 44 -32.00 -71.37 71.67
C ASP A 44 -33.06 -71.25 72.80
N PRO A 45 -33.31 -70.03 73.30
CA PRO A 45 -34.16 -69.81 74.46
C PRO A 45 -35.63 -70.15 74.18
N THR A 46 -36.21 -71.02 75.00
CA THR A 46 -37.65 -71.36 74.98
C THR A 46 -38.50 -70.65 76.05
N GLN A 47 -37.87 -69.93 76.99
CA GLN A 47 -38.52 -69.19 78.06
C GLN A 47 -37.84 -67.82 78.22
N ALA A 48 -38.58 -66.83 78.71
CA ALA A 48 -38.12 -65.43 78.76
C ALA A 48 -36.88 -65.18 79.65
N TYR A 49 -36.58 -66.09 80.58
CA TYR A 49 -35.44 -65.98 81.50
C TYR A 49 -34.21 -66.79 81.05
N HIS A 50 -34.25 -67.43 79.89
CA HIS A 50 -33.09 -68.11 79.31
C HIS A 50 -32.10 -67.11 78.69
N LEU A 51 -30.82 -67.48 78.65
CA LEU A 51 -29.81 -66.71 77.91
C LEU A 51 -30.07 -66.85 76.40
N ALA A 52 -29.98 -65.76 75.66
CA ALA A 52 -30.12 -65.77 74.22
C ALA A 52 -28.82 -66.25 73.54
N THR A 53 -28.94 -67.17 72.59
CA THR A 53 -27.84 -67.56 71.70
C THR A 53 -27.68 -66.51 70.60
N LYS A 54 -26.49 -66.45 69.97
CA LYS A 54 -26.26 -65.60 68.79
C LYS A 54 -27.23 -65.95 67.66
N ASN A 55 -27.44 -67.24 67.40
CA ASN A 55 -28.36 -67.72 66.36
C ASN A 55 -29.81 -67.21 66.60
N TYR A 56 -30.29 -67.28 67.84
CA TYR A 56 -31.60 -66.73 68.18
C TYR A 56 -31.67 -65.24 67.89
N VAL A 57 -30.68 -64.45 68.30
CA VAL A 57 -30.65 -63.00 68.01
C VAL A 57 -30.57 -62.72 66.50
N ASP A 58 -29.68 -63.41 65.78
CA ASP A 58 -29.51 -63.24 64.34
C ASP A 58 -30.79 -63.60 63.58
N THR A 59 -31.49 -64.67 63.96
CA THR A 59 -32.76 -65.06 63.32
C THR A 59 -33.89 -64.07 63.60
N GLN A 60 -33.88 -63.39 64.75
CA GLN A 60 -34.81 -62.28 65.02
C GLN A 60 -34.46 -61.00 64.23
N LEU A 61 -33.20 -60.81 63.84
CA LEU A 61 -32.74 -59.66 63.05
C LEU A 61 -32.81 -59.92 61.54
N SER A 62 -32.72 -61.18 61.11
CA SER A 62 -32.79 -61.62 59.72
C SER A 62 -34.17 -61.46 59.08
N THR A 63 -35.20 -61.11 59.85
CA THR A 63 -36.55 -60.84 59.34
C THR A 63 -36.78 -59.35 59.03
N GLN A 64 -35.73 -58.51 59.08
CA GLN A 64 -35.87 -57.08 58.83
C GLN A 64 -34.84 -56.56 57.82
N ASP A 65 -34.66 -57.23 56.68
CA ASP A 65 -33.85 -56.69 55.58
C ASP A 65 -34.43 -56.93 54.17
N ASP A 66 -35.68 -57.39 54.03
CA ASP A 66 -36.37 -57.33 52.74
C ASP A 66 -37.57 -56.38 52.83
N HIS A 67 -37.53 -55.33 52.00
CA HIS A 67 -38.63 -54.39 51.86
C HIS A 67 -39.93 -55.10 51.42
N ASN A 68 -39.81 -56.33 50.90
CA ASN A 68 -40.89 -57.24 50.50
C ASN A 68 -41.69 -57.92 51.61
N GLU A 69 -41.34 -57.72 52.88
CA GLU A 69 -42.06 -58.33 54.00
C GLU A 69 -42.81 -57.30 54.88
N LEU A 70 -42.74 -56.01 54.53
CA LEU A 70 -43.42 -54.92 55.26
C LEU A 70 -44.89 -54.78 54.82
N ASN A 71 -45.75 -55.61 55.39
CA ASN A 71 -47.22 -55.50 55.23
C ASN A 71 -47.70 -54.07 55.52
N ASN A 72 -48.40 -53.46 54.55
CA ASN A 72 -48.95 -52.09 54.54
C ASN A 72 -47.97 -50.92 54.32
N ILE A 73 -46.68 -51.17 54.06
CA ILE A 73 -45.73 -50.12 53.63
C ILE A 73 -45.33 -50.30 52.15
N GLN A 74 -45.53 -51.50 51.62
CA GLN A 74 -45.37 -51.77 50.19
C GLN A 74 -46.59 -51.32 49.40
N GLY A 75 -46.42 -50.27 48.59
CA GLY A 75 -47.43 -49.88 47.62
C GLY A 75 -47.32 -50.72 46.35
N GLY A 76 -48.34 -51.53 46.05
CA GLY A 76 -48.53 -52.18 44.74
C GLY A 76 -49.09 -53.60 44.78
N THR A 77 -49.55 -54.10 43.62
CA THR A 77 -49.90 -55.51 43.40
C THR A 77 -48.73 -56.30 42.80
N THR A 78 -48.87 -57.63 42.67
CA THR A 78 -47.86 -58.48 42.02
C THR A 78 -47.58 -58.00 40.59
N ASN A 79 -46.34 -57.52 40.35
CA ASN A 79 -45.78 -56.90 39.13
C ASN A 79 -45.74 -55.36 39.07
N ASP A 80 -46.06 -54.66 40.16
CA ASP A 80 -45.85 -53.21 40.23
C ASP A 80 -44.48 -52.87 40.85
N TYR A 81 -43.67 -52.09 40.13
CA TYR A 81 -42.42 -51.54 40.63
C TYR A 81 -42.70 -50.21 41.37
N TYR A 82 -42.77 -50.29 42.71
CA TYR A 82 -42.38 -49.25 43.67
C TYR A 82 -43.12 -47.88 43.63
N HIS A 83 -44.03 -47.66 44.59
CA HIS A 83 -44.49 -46.37 45.16
C HIS A 83 -45.10 -45.31 44.23
N LEU A 84 -45.02 -45.46 42.90
CA LEU A 84 -45.61 -44.63 41.87
C LEU A 84 -46.47 -45.54 40.99
N THR A 85 -47.70 -45.12 40.70
CA THR A 85 -48.52 -45.81 39.70
C THR A 85 -47.81 -45.77 38.33
N LEU A 86 -48.08 -46.74 37.46
CA LEU A 86 -47.54 -46.76 36.09
C LEU A 86 -47.78 -45.42 35.35
N VAL A 87 -48.92 -44.78 35.63
CA VAL A 87 -49.27 -43.45 35.12
C VAL A 87 -48.30 -42.39 35.66
N GLN A 88 -48.06 -42.34 36.96
CA GLN A 88 -47.14 -41.38 37.57
C GLN A 88 -45.67 -41.58 37.14
N HIS A 89 -45.24 -42.82 36.94
CA HIS A 89 -43.90 -43.10 36.39
C HIS A 89 -43.80 -42.63 34.93
N THR A 90 -44.82 -42.90 34.12
CA THR A 90 -44.87 -42.44 32.73
C THR A 90 -44.89 -40.92 32.67
N ASP A 91 -45.66 -40.27 33.54
CA ASP A 91 -45.72 -38.81 33.65
C ASP A 91 -44.34 -38.20 33.97
N LEU A 92 -43.54 -38.84 34.84
CA LEU A 92 -42.19 -38.38 35.21
C LEU A 92 -41.13 -38.61 34.12
N THR A 93 -41.37 -39.52 33.18
CA THR A 93 -40.33 -40.03 32.25
C THR A 93 -40.65 -39.82 30.78
N SER A 94 -41.90 -39.46 30.43
CA SER A 94 -42.36 -39.36 29.04
C SER A 94 -42.13 -38.01 28.37
N SER A 95 -41.39 -37.09 29.00
CA SER A 95 -41.12 -35.72 28.51
C SER A 95 -42.38 -34.89 28.20
N GLY A 96 -43.58 -35.37 28.53
CA GLY A 96 -44.84 -34.68 28.32
C GLY A 96 -45.17 -33.77 29.50
N THR A 97 -45.48 -32.50 29.25
CA THR A 97 -45.94 -31.57 30.29
C THR A 97 -47.13 -32.13 31.09
N THR A 98 -46.96 -32.28 32.40
CA THR A 98 -48.02 -32.72 33.31
C THR A 98 -48.40 -31.61 34.29
N THR A 99 -49.57 -31.71 34.92
CA THR A 99 -49.99 -30.75 35.96
C THR A 99 -49.19 -30.87 37.26
N LEU A 100 -48.37 -31.92 37.42
CA LEU A 100 -47.55 -32.15 38.61
C LEU A 100 -46.14 -31.57 38.49
N HIS A 101 -45.59 -31.52 37.28
CA HIS A 101 -44.31 -30.89 36.99
C HIS A 101 -44.26 -30.37 35.55
N ASN A 102 -43.75 -29.15 35.40
CA ASN A 102 -43.58 -28.51 34.11
C ASN A 102 -42.26 -28.99 33.50
N HIS A 103 -42.31 -29.76 32.42
CA HIS A 103 -41.16 -29.91 31.53
C HIS A 103 -40.99 -28.57 30.83
N ASP A 104 -40.22 -27.69 31.46
CA ASP A 104 -39.88 -26.45 30.81
C ASP A 104 -39.05 -26.82 29.58
N ASN A 105 -39.61 -26.61 28.38
CA ASN A 105 -39.03 -26.90 27.06
C ASN A 105 -37.70 -26.14 26.78
N ARG A 106 -37.01 -25.70 27.83
CA ARG A 106 -35.69 -25.06 27.83
C ARG A 106 -34.53 -26.06 27.68
N TYR A 107 -34.79 -27.36 27.76
CA TYR A 107 -33.77 -28.38 27.63
C TYR A 107 -34.14 -29.33 26.49
N TYR A 108 -33.43 -29.21 25.37
CA TYR A 108 -33.50 -30.14 24.24
C TYR A 108 -32.63 -31.36 24.52
N THR A 109 -33.04 -32.54 24.03
CA THR A 109 -32.19 -33.74 24.04
C THR A 109 -31.09 -33.64 22.98
N GLU A 110 -29.98 -34.38 23.15
CA GLU A 110 -28.86 -34.41 22.19
C GLU A 110 -29.33 -34.73 20.77
N THR A 111 -30.26 -35.68 20.63
CA THR A 111 -30.86 -36.03 19.33
C THR A 111 -31.71 -34.92 18.71
N GLU A 112 -32.41 -34.11 19.52
CA GLU A 112 -33.19 -32.96 19.03
C GLU A 112 -32.28 -31.80 18.61
N LEU A 113 -31.14 -31.63 19.29
CA LEU A 113 -30.09 -30.67 18.89
C LEU A 113 -29.45 -31.09 17.55
N ASP A 114 -29.13 -32.37 17.39
CA ASP A 114 -28.52 -32.92 16.18
C ASP A 114 -29.45 -32.92 14.96
N ALA A 115 -30.77 -32.89 15.19
CA ALA A 115 -31.80 -32.82 14.15
C ALA A 115 -32.07 -31.40 13.62
N GLY A 116 -31.25 -30.42 13.99
CA GLY A 116 -31.34 -29.05 13.45
C GLY A 116 -32.45 -28.20 14.07
N GLN A 117 -32.93 -28.55 15.27
CA GLN A 117 -33.94 -27.75 16.00
C GLN A 117 -33.34 -26.59 16.82
N LEU A 118 -32.10 -26.20 16.52
CA LEU A 118 -31.59 -24.91 16.94
C LEU A 118 -32.37 -23.85 16.18
N ASP A 119 -33.28 -23.18 16.88
CA ASP A 119 -33.73 -21.81 16.64
C ASP A 119 -33.18 -21.21 15.34
N ASN A 120 -34.02 -21.03 14.31
CA ASN A 120 -33.67 -20.55 12.96
C ASN A 120 -32.87 -19.21 12.92
N ARG A 121 -32.58 -18.61 14.07
CA ARG A 121 -31.63 -17.50 14.26
C ARG A 121 -30.17 -17.93 14.29
N TYR A 122 -29.86 -19.20 14.52
CA TYR A 122 -28.49 -19.73 14.56
C TYR A 122 -28.31 -20.74 13.43
N TYR A 123 -27.37 -20.45 12.55
CA TYR A 123 -26.94 -21.37 11.50
C TYR A 123 -26.15 -22.54 12.11
N THR A 124 -26.30 -23.75 11.57
CA THR A 124 -25.45 -24.90 11.90
C THR A 124 -24.01 -24.67 11.43
N GLU A 125 -23.04 -25.37 12.02
CA GLU A 125 -21.63 -25.28 11.59
C GLU A 125 -21.48 -25.57 10.09
N THR A 126 -22.22 -26.57 9.58
CA THR A 126 -22.23 -26.91 8.15
C THR A 126 -22.77 -25.78 7.27
N GLU A 127 -23.81 -25.07 7.71
CA GLU A 127 -24.38 -23.94 6.97
C GLU A 127 -23.45 -22.72 6.99
N VAL A 128 -22.81 -22.42 8.13
CA VAL A 128 -21.81 -21.35 8.25
C VAL A 128 -20.59 -21.65 7.40
N ASP A 129 -20.08 -22.88 7.44
CA ASP A 129 -18.93 -23.31 6.64
C ASP A 129 -19.25 -23.22 5.14
N ALA A 130 -20.43 -23.67 4.71
CA ALA A 130 -20.87 -23.55 3.32
C ALA A 130 -20.98 -22.09 2.86
N ALA A 131 -21.52 -21.21 3.71
CA ALA A 131 -21.63 -19.78 3.43
C ALA A 131 -20.24 -19.10 3.37
N PHE A 132 -19.34 -19.43 4.29
CA PHE A 132 -17.99 -18.86 4.38
C PHE A 132 -17.07 -19.33 3.24
N VAL A 133 -17.15 -20.60 2.85
CA VAL A 133 -16.43 -21.14 1.68
C VAL A 133 -16.87 -20.44 0.39
N THR A 134 -18.17 -20.11 0.27
CA THR A 134 -18.70 -19.37 -0.89
C THR A 134 -18.18 -17.93 -0.92
N PHE A 135 -18.00 -17.29 0.24
CA PHE A 135 -17.38 -15.97 0.33
C PHE A 135 -15.91 -16.03 -0.11
N SER A 136 -15.08 -16.88 0.49
CA SER A 136 -13.64 -16.99 0.18
C SER A 136 -13.36 -17.41 -1.28
N GLY A 137 -14.18 -18.28 -1.86
CA GLY A 137 -14.03 -18.76 -3.24
C GLY A 137 -14.58 -17.82 -4.33
N THR A 138 -15.45 -16.87 -3.96
CA THR A 138 -16.12 -15.94 -4.90
C THR A 138 -15.65 -14.49 -4.75
N ILE A 139 -14.77 -14.18 -3.80
CA ILE A 139 -14.02 -12.91 -3.87
C ILE A 139 -12.98 -13.03 -5.00
N ASP A 140 -13.45 -12.85 -6.24
CA ASP A 140 -12.56 -12.43 -7.31
C ASP A 140 -12.10 -11.01 -6.94
N HIS A 141 -10.81 -10.88 -6.60
CA HIS A 141 -10.19 -9.60 -6.26
C HIS A 141 -10.40 -8.52 -7.33
N ASN A 142 -10.69 -8.91 -8.58
CA ASN A 142 -11.02 -7.99 -9.68
C ASN A 142 -12.49 -7.56 -9.72
N THR A 143 -13.36 -8.27 -9.00
CA THR A 143 -14.81 -7.95 -8.87
C THR A 143 -15.14 -7.21 -7.59
N ILE A 144 -14.15 -7.00 -6.71
CA ILE A 144 -14.25 -6.04 -5.61
C ILE A 144 -14.37 -4.65 -6.25
N VAL A 145 -15.61 -4.23 -6.52
CA VAL A 145 -15.90 -2.85 -6.92
C VAL A 145 -15.64 -2.00 -5.69
N ASN A 146 -14.44 -1.45 -5.62
CA ASN A 146 -14.15 -0.36 -4.71
C ASN A 146 -15.02 0.80 -5.17
N THR A 147 -16.09 1.10 -4.43
CA THR A 147 -16.94 2.28 -4.69
C THR A 147 -16.20 3.59 -4.42
N HIS A 148 -14.94 3.50 -3.99
CA HIS A 148 -13.98 4.59 -3.94
C HIS A 148 -13.68 5.13 -5.34
N ASN A 149 -14.07 6.37 -5.59
CA ASN A 149 -13.47 7.13 -6.68
C ASN A 149 -12.04 7.50 -6.25
N LEU A 150 -11.03 6.77 -6.71
CA LEU A 150 -9.61 6.95 -6.32
C LEU A 150 -9.08 8.38 -6.51
N THR A 151 -9.81 9.27 -7.19
CA THR A 151 -9.46 10.69 -7.34
C THR A 151 -10.03 11.60 -6.24
N THR A 152 -11.04 11.17 -5.48
CA THR A 152 -11.67 11.99 -4.41
C THR A 152 -11.45 11.44 -3.02
N ASP A 153 -10.94 10.22 -2.93
CA ASP A 153 -11.15 9.35 -1.79
C ASP A 153 -9.78 8.85 -1.27
N ILE A 154 -8.75 8.92 -2.13
CA ILE A 154 -7.37 9.07 -1.71
C ILE A 154 -7.03 10.55 -1.84
N ASP A 155 -7.10 11.29 -0.76
CA ASP A 155 -6.47 12.62 -0.70
C ASP A 155 -4.95 12.41 -0.81
N HIS A 156 -4.39 12.71 -1.98
CA HIS A 156 -2.96 12.57 -2.25
C HIS A 156 -2.11 13.40 -1.27
N ASP A 157 -2.68 14.46 -0.67
CA ASP A 157 -2.02 15.31 0.32
C ASP A 157 -2.00 14.69 1.73
N LEU A 158 -2.75 13.61 1.95
CA LEU A 158 -2.83 12.87 3.22
C LEU A 158 -2.06 11.55 3.23
N LEU A 159 -1.40 11.17 2.13
CA LEU A 159 -0.46 10.05 2.15
C LEU A 159 0.75 10.43 2.99
N THR A 160 1.23 9.48 3.81
CA THR A 160 2.30 9.63 4.82
C THR A 160 3.66 10.13 4.30
N ASN A 161 3.79 10.42 3.02
CA ASN A 161 4.99 10.98 2.39
C ASN A 161 4.71 12.27 1.60
N PHE A 162 3.53 12.88 1.71
CA PHE A 162 3.29 14.17 1.07
C PHE A 162 4.23 15.23 1.66
N ALA A 163 5.23 15.62 0.88
CA ALA A 163 5.97 16.85 1.11
C ALA A 163 5.39 17.93 0.18
N SER A 164 5.00 19.08 0.74
CA SER A 164 4.44 20.22 -0.02
C SER A 164 5.34 20.74 -1.15
N ASN A 165 6.57 20.24 -1.26
CA ASN A 165 7.57 20.57 -2.26
C ASN A 165 7.71 19.50 -3.37
N GLU A 166 6.85 18.46 -3.42
CA GLU A 166 6.90 17.44 -4.48
C GLU A 166 5.98 17.77 -5.67
N HIS A 167 4.94 18.57 -5.45
CA HIS A 167 4.03 19.04 -6.51
C HIS A 167 4.38 20.47 -6.91
N PHE A 168 5.28 20.61 -7.88
CA PHE A 168 5.48 21.88 -8.56
C PHE A 168 4.36 22.08 -9.58
N THR A 169 3.62 23.18 -9.48
CA THR A 169 2.87 23.68 -10.64
C THR A 169 3.85 24.01 -11.76
N GLU A 170 3.48 23.84 -13.03
CA GLU A 170 4.35 24.17 -14.17
C GLU A 170 4.94 25.59 -14.06
N ALA A 171 4.16 26.54 -13.53
CA ALA A 171 4.58 27.92 -13.29
C ALA A 171 5.55 28.10 -12.10
N SER A 172 5.64 27.14 -11.18
CA SER A 172 6.55 27.18 -10.02
C SER A 172 7.92 26.55 -10.27
N ILE A 173 8.15 26.01 -11.47
CA ILE A 173 9.46 25.50 -11.87
C ILE A 173 10.36 26.69 -12.20
N ASP A 174 11.18 27.10 -11.23
CA ASP A 174 12.28 28.02 -11.48
C ASP A 174 13.30 27.35 -12.42
N HIS A 175 13.45 27.91 -13.61
CA HIS A 175 14.32 27.37 -14.65
C HIS A 175 15.80 27.35 -14.21
N GLY A 176 16.20 28.23 -13.29
CA GLY A 176 17.56 28.26 -12.76
C GLY A 176 17.95 27.02 -11.95
N ASN A 177 16.97 26.27 -11.44
CA ASN A 177 17.18 25.05 -10.66
C ASN A 177 17.07 23.76 -11.50
N ILE A 178 16.78 23.86 -12.81
CA ILE A 178 16.72 22.70 -13.71
C ILE A 178 18.16 22.27 -14.03
N THR A 179 18.55 21.10 -13.53
CA THR A 179 19.83 20.46 -13.88
C THR A 179 19.74 19.81 -15.27
N GLY A 180 20.88 19.65 -15.95
CA GLY A 180 20.90 19.01 -17.29
C GLY A 180 20.57 19.97 -18.44
N LEU A 181 20.77 21.28 -18.24
CA LEU A 181 20.71 22.29 -19.31
C LEU A 181 22.10 22.58 -19.93
N GLY A 182 23.13 21.82 -19.52
CA GLY A 182 24.52 22.08 -19.88
C GLY A 182 25.00 21.31 -21.12
N ASP A 183 24.31 20.24 -21.49
CA ASP A 183 24.48 19.55 -22.76
C ASP A 183 23.49 20.09 -23.80
N ASP A 184 23.86 19.91 -25.06
CA ASP A 184 23.12 20.46 -26.20
C ASP A 184 22.24 19.40 -26.86
N ASP A 185 21.35 18.82 -26.07
CA ASP A 185 20.33 17.86 -26.50
C ASP A 185 19.08 18.54 -27.11
N HIS A 186 18.92 19.84 -26.89
CA HIS A 186 17.85 20.68 -27.42
C HIS A 186 18.21 21.32 -28.78
N THR A 187 18.42 20.47 -29.79
CA THR A 187 18.82 20.85 -31.17
C THR A 187 17.90 21.84 -31.90
N GLN A 188 16.72 22.12 -31.34
CA GLN A 188 15.77 23.11 -31.86
C GLN A 188 16.26 24.56 -31.74
N TYR A 189 17.13 24.86 -30.76
CA TYR A 189 17.61 26.23 -30.50
C TYR A 189 19.09 26.40 -30.82
N VAL A 190 19.54 27.63 -31.06
CA VAL A 190 20.97 27.93 -31.20
C VAL A 190 21.56 28.18 -29.81
N PRO A 191 22.65 27.50 -29.41
CA PRO A 191 23.32 27.75 -28.15
C PRO A 191 23.80 29.20 -28.03
N ALA A 192 23.73 29.76 -26.83
CA ALA A 192 24.19 31.13 -26.57
C ALA A 192 25.69 31.33 -26.84
N ASP A 193 26.49 30.26 -26.81
CA ASP A 193 27.92 30.28 -27.15
C ASP A 193 28.19 30.30 -28.67
N GLY A 194 27.16 30.16 -29.49
CA GLY A 194 27.25 30.16 -30.95
C GLY A 194 27.96 28.94 -31.55
N SER A 195 28.16 27.87 -30.78
CA SER A 195 28.85 26.65 -31.23
C SER A 195 28.14 25.94 -32.40
N ARG A 196 26.84 26.17 -32.56
CA ARG A 196 26.02 25.66 -33.69
C ARG A 196 25.51 26.81 -34.55
N GLY A 197 25.75 26.69 -35.87
CA GLY A 197 25.22 27.63 -36.87
C GLY A 197 23.78 27.35 -37.27
N PHE A 198 23.14 28.33 -37.91
CA PHE A 198 21.81 28.16 -38.51
C PHE A 198 21.85 27.19 -39.70
N THR A 199 20.86 26.29 -39.78
CA THR A 199 20.75 25.30 -40.86
C THR A 199 19.98 25.80 -42.09
N ALA A 200 19.37 26.98 -41.98
CA ALA A 200 18.63 27.65 -43.05
C ALA A 200 18.88 29.16 -43.02
N THR A 201 18.50 29.85 -44.09
CA THR A 201 18.56 31.32 -44.15
C THR A 201 17.70 31.96 -43.06
N VAL A 202 18.28 32.89 -42.31
CA VAL A 202 17.60 33.65 -41.26
C VAL A 202 17.37 35.08 -41.72
N SER A 203 16.14 35.58 -41.58
CA SER A 203 15.84 37.00 -41.81
C SER A 203 16.38 37.83 -40.64
N GLY A 204 16.96 39.00 -40.93
CA GLY A 204 17.56 39.88 -39.94
C GLY A 204 17.11 41.33 -40.09
N VAL A 205 17.47 42.14 -39.11
CA VAL A 205 17.32 43.61 -39.14
C VAL A 205 18.69 44.22 -39.37
N ASP A 206 18.76 45.32 -40.12
CA ASP A 206 20.02 46.01 -40.35
C ASP A 206 20.68 46.46 -39.03
N PRO A 207 22.02 46.37 -38.93
CA PRO A 207 22.73 46.64 -37.69
C PRO A 207 22.60 48.12 -37.29
N THR A 208 22.41 48.36 -35.98
CA THR A 208 22.34 49.71 -35.38
C THR A 208 23.40 49.91 -34.28
N GLN A 209 24.12 48.86 -33.93
CA GLN A 209 25.24 48.84 -32.98
C GLN A 209 26.38 48.03 -33.59
N ASP A 210 27.62 48.32 -33.18
CA ASP A 210 28.83 47.70 -33.76
C ASP A 210 28.92 46.18 -33.51
N TYR A 211 28.21 45.66 -32.50
CA TYR A 211 28.18 44.23 -32.16
C TYR A 211 27.00 43.47 -32.78
N HIS A 212 26.19 44.11 -33.62
CA HIS A 212 25.13 43.42 -34.35
C HIS A 212 25.69 42.61 -35.52
N LEU A 213 25.04 41.48 -35.83
CA LEU A 213 25.25 40.80 -37.11
C LEU A 213 24.70 41.66 -38.25
N THR A 214 25.40 41.69 -39.39
CA THR A 214 25.00 42.48 -40.56
C THR A 214 24.10 41.66 -41.50
N THR A 215 23.04 42.26 -42.04
CA THR A 215 22.29 41.64 -43.16
C THR A 215 23.09 41.73 -44.46
N LYS A 216 22.80 40.84 -45.42
CA LYS A 216 23.39 40.95 -46.77
C LYS A 216 23.03 42.29 -47.44
N GLY A 217 21.78 42.72 -47.31
CA GLY A 217 21.30 43.98 -47.89
C GLY A 217 22.06 45.19 -47.35
N TYR A 218 22.31 45.23 -46.04
CA TYR A 218 23.13 46.26 -45.42
C TYR A 218 24.55 46.28 -46.02
N VAL A 219 25.23 45.12 -46.08
CA VAL A 219 26.59 45.02 -46.64
C VAL A 219 26.63 45.47 -48.10
N ASP A 220 25.66 45.04 -48.91
CA ASP A 220 25.59 45.42 -50.32
C ASP A 220 25.42 46.94 -50.47
N SER A 221 24.57 47.57 -49.64
CA SER A 221 24.34 49.01 -49.69
C SER A 221 25.58 49.84 -49.36
N VAL A 222 26.32 49.47 -48.30
CA VAL A 222 27.53 50.20 -47.90
C VAL A 222 28.74 49.89 -48.79
N SER A 223 28.70 48.80 -49.57
CA SER A 223 29.81 48.41 -50.45
C SER A 223 29.71 49.01 -51.86
N VAL A 224 28.50 49.30 -52.35
CA VAL A 224 28.29 49.87 -53.71
C VAL A 224 28.64 51.37 -53.76
N ASP A 225 28.45 52.09 -52.66
CA ASP A 225 28.69 53.53 -52.60
C ASP A 225 30.18 53.94 -52.51
N LYS A 226 31.12 52.99 -52.51
CA LYS A 226 32.56 53.30 -52.36
C LYS A 226 33.36 53.29 -53.65
N VAL A 227 32.86 52.69 -54.73
CA VAL A 227 33.60 52.59 -55.99
C VAL A 227 32.66 52.75 -57.19
N GLN A 228 32.93 53.73 -58.03
CA GLN A 228 32.21 53.93 -59.30
C GLN A 228 33.19 53.99 -60.46
N SER A 229 32.83 53.42 -61.60
CA SER A 229 33.64 53.47 -62.83
C SER A 229 32.77 53.40 -64.07
N ASP A 230 33.25 54.00 -65.17
CA ASP A 230 32.64 53.87 -66.49
C ASP A 230 33.66 54.20 -67.60
N ARG A 231 33.25 53.98 -68.85
CA ARG A 231 34.00 54.28 -70.07
C ARG A 231 33.17 55.16 -71.00
N ILE A 232 33.68 56.34 -71.32
CA ILE A 232 32.97 57.35 -72.09
C ILE A 232 33.69 57.61 -73.41
N ALA A 233 33.01 57.41 -74.53
CA ALA A 233 33.57 57.75 -75.84
C ALA A 233 33.67 59.28 -76.01
N LEU A 234 34.80 59.75 -76.53
CA LEU A 234 35.06 61.15 -76.83
C LEU A 234 34.80 61.44 -78.31
N SER A 235 34.38 62.67 -78.60
CA SER A 235 34.13 63.17 -79.95
C SER A 235 35.28 64.05 -80.42
N ILE A 236 35.41 64.20 -81.75
CA ILE A 236 36.37 65.15 -82.33
C ILE A 236 36.04 66.56 -81.84
N ASN A 237 37.06 67.32 -81.48
CA ASN A 237 37.03 68.67 -80.88
C ASN A 237 36.54 68.74 -79.42
N ASP A 238 36.34 67.60 -78.73
CA ASP A 238 36.13 67.64 -77.28
C ASP A 238 37.39 68.23 -76.62
N THR A 239 37.23 69.30 -75.84
CA THR A 239 38.29 69.92 -75.00
C THR A 239 38.26 69.42 -73.57
N ASP A 240 37.12 68.89 -73.17
CA ASP A 240 36.79 68.45 -71.83
C ASP A 240 35.64 67.43 -71.87
N LYS A 241 35.47 66.71 -70.77
CA LYS A 241 34.36 65.80 -70.60
C LYS A 241 33.83 65.82 -69.17
N ASP A 242 32.55 66.12 -69.04
CA ASP A 242 31.83 65.95 -67.78
C ASP A 242 31.52 64.47 -67.55
N VAL A 243 31.89 64.01 -66.36
CA VAL A 243 31.58 62.68 -65.84
C VAL A 243 30.52 62.84 -64.76
N THR A 244 29.40 62.14 -64.93
CA THR A 244 28.31 62.10 -63.93
C THR A 244 28.30 60.72 -63.26
N PHE A 245 28.21 60.71 -61.94
CA PHE A 245 28.10 59.49 -61.15
C PHE A 245 26.68 58.91 -61.22
N GLY A 246 26.57 57.58 -61.15
CA GLY A 246 25.27 56.90 -61.12
C GLY A 246 24.53 57.15 -59.81
N THR A 247 25.26 57.26 -58.72
CA THR A 247 24.80 57.71 -57.40
C THR A 247 25.73 58.80 -56.88
N ALA A 248 25.19 59.82 -56.22
CA ALA A 248 26.04 60.87 -55.64
C ALA A 248 26.81 60.31 -54.42
N PHE A 249 28.11 60.58 -54.32
CA PHE A 249 28.85 60.32 -53.09
C PHE A 249 28.39 61.26 -51.97
N ALA A 250 28.61 60.86 -50.72
CA ALA A 250 28.24 61.67 -49.55
C ALA A 250 29.00 63.00 -49.49
N ASP A 251 30.23 63.03 -49.99
CA ASP A 251 31.09 64.22 -50.04
C ASP A 251 32.10 64.14 -51.21
N THR A 252 33.03 65.10 -51.26
CA THR A 252 34.06 65.17 -52.31
C THR A 252 35.40 64.54 -51.92
N ASP A 253 35.48 63.77 -50.84
CA ASP A 253 36.71 63.09 -50.37
C ASP A 253 36.88 61.72 -51.04
N TYR A 254 36.98 61.74 -52.36
CA TYR A 254 37.25 60.55 -53.17
C TYR A 254 38.51 60.71 -54.01
N THR A 255 39.14 59.61 -54.37
CA THR A 255 40.26 59.57 -55.31
C THR A 255 39.75 59.27 -56.72
N ILE A 256 40.36 59.89 -57.73
CA ILE A 256 39.97 59.75 -59.14
C ILE A 256 41.17 59.21 -59.90
N SER A 257 40.98 58.08 -60.57
CA SER A 257 41.93 57.52 -61.54
C SER A 257 41.31 57.62 -62.92
N VAL A 258 42.01 58.26 -63.85
CA VAL A 258 41.53 58.43 -65.23
C VAL A 258 42.61 58.00 -66.20
N ILE A 259 42.20 57.27 -67.23
CA ILE A 259 43.05 56.81 -68.31
C ILE A 259 42.35 57.16 -69.63
N LEU A 260 43.13 57.67 -70.58
CA LEU A 260 42.67 57.88 -71.94
C LEU A 260 43.17 56.73 -72.80
N SER A 261 42.26 55.93 -73.36
CA SER A 261 42.57 54.80 -74.23
C SER A 261 42.15 55.09 -75.67
N THR A 262 42.83 54.47 -76.64
CA THR A 262 42.53 54.61 -78.07
C THR A 262 42.45 53.21 -78.70
N THR A 263 41.57 53.01 -79.68
CA THR A 263 41.46 51.73 -80.41
C THR A 263 42.61 51.48 -81.37
N ASP A 264 43.25 52.54 -81.85
CA ASP A 264 44.43 52.48 -82.70
C ASP A 264 45.66 52.66 -81.82
N ASN A 265 46.29 51.56 -81.45
CA ASN A 265 47.42 51.46 -80.52
C ASN A 265 48.69 52.16 -81.05
N VAL A 266 48.66 53.49 -81.21
CA VAL A 266 49.76 54.34 -81.63
C VAL A 266 50.11 55.32 -80.52
N THR A 267 51.16 54.99 -79.77
CA THR A 267 51.92 55.84 -78.81
C THR A 267 51.13 56.50 -77.67
N PRO A 268 51.66 56.51 -76.43
CA PRO A 268 50.91 56.95 -75.26
C PRO A 268 50.56 58.45 -75.30
N SER A 269 49.30 58.75 -74.96
CA SER A 269 48.74 60.01 -74.43
C SER A 269 49.41 61.31 -74.91
N ILE A 270 48.99 61.82 -76.08
CA ILE A 270 49.35 63.18 -76.53
C ILE A 270 48.72 64.26 -75.63
N TYR A 271 47.68 63.88 -74.86
CA TYR A 271 46.95 64.75 -73.97
C TYR A 271 47.40 64.53 -72.53
N SER A 272 47.82 65.61 -71.87
CA SER A 272 47.79 65.66 -70.41
C SER A 272 46.37 65.99 -69.97
N MET A 273 45.96 65.50 -68.80
CA MET A 273 44.61 65.71 -68.28
C MET A 273 44.67 66.31 -66.89
N VAL A 274 43.77 67.26 -66.63
CA VAL A 274 43.56 67.83 -65.30
C VAL A 274 42.12 67.62 -64.91
N ILE A 275 41.89 67.17 -63.67
CA ILE A 275 40.54 67.05 -63.14
C ILE A 275 40.14 68.38 -62.50
N THR A 276 38.97 68.87 -62.88
CA THR A 276 38.37 70.11 -62.38
C THR A 276 36.94 69.83 -61.93
N ASN A 277 36.29 70.81 -61.29
CA ASN A 277 34.89 70.74 -60.87
C ASN A 277 34.50 69.45 -60.10
N LYS A 278 35.36 69.02 -59.17
CA LYS A 278 35.09 67.87 -58.30
C LYS A 278 33.84 68.13 -57.45
N ALA A 279 32.81 67.31 -57.61
CA ALA A 279 31.51 67.44 -56.95
C ALA A 279 30.98 66.08 -56.51
N THR A 280 30.03 66.05 -55.57
CA THR A 280 29.40 64.80 -55.10
C THR A 280 28.72 64.02 -56.22
N THR A 281 28.36 64.67 -57.32
CA THR A 281 27.68 64.07 -58.47
C THR A 281 28.59 63.80 -59.67
N GLY A 282 29.86 64.17 -59.63
CA GLY A 282 30.74 64.03 -60.80
C GLY A 282 32.04 64.81 -60.77
N PHE A 283 32.73 64.87 -61.91
CA PHE A 283 33.90 65.71 -62.14
C PHE A 283 34.04 66.05 -63.62
N THR A 284 34.86 67.04 -63.95
CA THR A 284 35.20 67.39 -65.34
C THR A 284 36.64 67.02 -65.63
N ALA A 285 36.87 66.16 -66.64
CA ALA A 285 38.19 65.88 -67.18
C ALA A 285 38.54 66.89 -68.27
N VAL A 286 39.55 67.72 -68.08
CA VAL A 286 39.99 68.72 -69.06
C VAL A 286 41.25 68.20 -69.76
N PHE A 287 41.24 68.20 -71.09
CA PHE A 287 42.35 67.74 -71.92
C PHE A 287 43.27 68.90 -72.27
N SER A 288 44.57 68.63 -72.47
CA SER A 288 45.55 69.66 -72.85
C SER A 288 45.41 70.19 -74.29
N GLY A 289 44.39 69.74 -75.03
CA GLY A 289 44.04 70.17 -76.39
C GLY A 289 42.83 69.40 -76.93
N ASP A 290 42.36 69.80 -78.11
CA ASP A 290 41.19 69.22 -78.79
C ASP A 290 41.42 67.77 -79.20
N ILE A 291 40.46 66.87 -78.99
CA ILE A 291 40.49 65.51 -79.53
C ILE A 291 40.48 65.54 -81.08
N ILE A 292 41.55 65.07 -81.72
CA ILE A 292 41.74 65.21 -83.19
C ILE A 292 41.28 63.99 -84.02
N ALA A 293 40.86 62.90 -83.38
CA ALA A 293 40.43 61.68 -84.08
C ALA A 293 39.35 60.93 -83.30
N THR A 294 38.60 60.06 -83.99
CA THR A 294 37.64 59.15 -83.38
C THR A 294 38.32 57.98 -82.66
N GLY A 295 37.62 57.31 -81.74
CA GLY A 295 38.11 56.09 -81.07
C GLY A 295 38.82 56.33 -79.74
N TYR A 296 38.87 57.58 -79.27
CA TYR A 296 39.30 57.91 -77.91
C TYR A 296 38.20 57.59 -76.91
N THR A 297 38.57 56.92 -75.82
CA THR A 297 37.69 56.58 -74.71
C THR A 297 38.30 57.04 -73.39
N LEU A 298 37.54 57.80 -72.63
CA LEU A 298 37.86 58.18 -71.26
C LEU A 298 37.42 57.06 -70.32
N GLU A 299 38.37 56.40 -69.67
CA GLU A 299 38.10 55.39 -68.66
C GLU A 299 38.38 55.99 -67.29
N TRP A 300 37.42 55.91 -66.39
CA TRP A 300 37.55 56.49 -65.06
C TRP A 300 37.13 55.51 -63.98
N LEU A 301 37.79 55.65 -62.83
CA LEU A 301 37.50 54.95 -61.58
C LEU A 301 37.56 55.97 -60.46
N VAL A 302 36.51 56.04 -59.67
CA VAL A 302 36.45 56.84 -58.46
C VAL A 302 36.30 55.93 -57.26
N ARG A 303 37.09 56.19 -56.21
CA ARG A 303 37.01 55.49 -54.93
C ARG A 303 36.82 56.48 -53.80
N HIS A 304 35.74 56.32 -53.04
CA HIS A 304 35.39 57.08 -51.84
C HIS A 304 35.78 56.22 -50.63
N ASP A 305 36.61 56.77 -49.73
CA ASP A 305 37.19 56.01 -48.61
C ASP A 305 36.26 55.96 -47.39
#